data_AF-A0A8S1ZM52-F1
#
_entry.id   AF-A0A8S1ZM52-F1
#
_cell.length_a   1.000
_cell.length_b   1.000
_cell.length_c   1.000
_cell.angle_alpha   90.00
_cell.angle_beta   90.00
_cell.angle_gamma   90.00
#
_symmetry.space_group_name_H-M   'P 1'
#
loop_
_entity.id
_entity.type
_entity.pdbx_description
1 polymer ?
#
loop_
_entity_poly.entity_id
_entity_poly.type
_entity_poly.pdbx_seq_one_letter_code
_entity_poly.pdbx_strand_id
1 'polypeptide(L)'
;MGCSGGHGQNLEEILNFTGTPFTISDKNSLMAFGCNSKATLTNINPRLLGCITTCHQNFETYFPSCEGYTCCSARIPIDDGHVIIGVKIESIDGNKTREGCSVAFLTDEYNQSSLWRNRTDSKRLHALEYATIQLNWEAITENPSSRGL
;
A
#
# COMPACT_ATOMS: atom_id res chain seq x y z
N MET A 1 6.17 1.80 6.13
CA MET A 1 5.58 3.00 5.49
C MET A 1 6.68 4.00 5.14
N GLY A 2 7.22 3.96 3.92
CA GLY A 2 8.28 4.93 3.56
C GLY A 2 7.79 6.19 2.85
N CYS A 3 8.64 7.21 2.89
CA CYS A 3 8.41 8.52 2.32
C CYS A 3 9.20 8.73 1.03
N SER A 4 8.54 9.10 -0.07
CA SER A 4 9.20 9.54 -1.32
C SER A 4 9.50 11.04 -1.32
N GLY A 5 10.05 11.57 -0.21
CA GLY A 5 10.32 13.00 -0.02
C GLY A 5 11.82 13.32 -0.05
N GLY A 6 12.23 14.27 -0.90
CA GLY A 6 13.63 14.71 -1.01
C GLY A 6 14.46 13.82 -1.95
N HIS A 7 14.69 14.30 -3.17
CA HIS A 7 15.50 13.67 -4.22
C HIS A 7 14.92 12.40 -4.88
N GLY A 8 13.62 12.39 -5.20
CA GLY A 8 13.04 11.41 -6.13
C GLY A 8 13.23 9.94 -5.74
N GLN A 9 13.36 9.64 -4.45
CA GLN A 9 13.65 8.29 -3.99
C GLN A 9 12.45 7.37 -4.26
N ASN A 10 12.68 6.39 -5.12
CA ASN A 10 11.78 5.25 -5.27
C ASN A 10 11.94 4.40 -4.02
N LEU A 11 10.85 4.20 -3.30
CA LEU A 11 10.85 3.37 -2.11
C LEU A 11 10.00 2.14 -2.36
N GLU A 12 10.59 0.98 -2.13
CA GLU A 12 9.92 -0.31 -2.21
C GLU A 12 10.07 -1.03 -0.87
N GLU A 13 8.93 -1.43 -0.31
CA GLU A 13 8.85 -2.16 0.95
C GLU A 13 8.23 -3.53 0.68
N ILE A 14 8.97 -4.61 0.96
CA ILE A 14 8.55 -5.98 0.68
C ILE A 14 8.11 -6.67 1.96
N LEU A 15 6.91 -7.20 1.97
CA LEU A 15 6.40 -8.12 2.98
C LEU A 15 6.53 -9.55 2.45
N ASN A 16 7.23 -10.40 3.19
CA ASN A 16 7.48 -11.78 2.81
C ASN A 16 7.12 -12.73 3.97
N PHE A 17 6.07 -13.52 3.75
CA PHE A 17 5.56 -14.51 4.70
C PHE A 17 5.93 -15.95 4.31
N THR A 18 6.87 -16.12 3.38
CA THR A 18 7.34 -17.45 2.93
C THR A 18 7.82 -18.27 4.12
N GLY A 19 7.33 -19.52 4.23
CA GLY A 19 7.67 -20.43 5.33
C GLY A 19 6.89 -20.18 6.61
N THR A 20 5.94 -19.23 6.62
CA THR A 20 4.98 -19.04 7.71
C THR A 20 3.60 -19.57 7.29
N PRO A 21 2.70 -19.86 8.25
CA PRO A 21 1.32 -20.28 7.94
C PRO A 21 0.43 -19.11 7.47
N PHE A 22 1.00 -17.92 7.22
CA PHE A 22 0.24 -16.70 6.93
C PHE A 22 0.31 -16.31 5.45
N THR A 23 -0.80 -15.78 4.94
CA THR A 23 -0.86 -15.09 3.64
C THR A 23 -1.52 -13.73 3.80
N ILE A 24 -1.25 -12.81 2.89
CA ILE A 24 -1.86 -11.49 2.89
C ILE A 24 -3.31 -11.60 2.40
N SER A 25 -4.25 -11.06 3.17
CA SER A 25 -5.67 -11.07 2.79
C SER A 25 -5.97 -10.06 1.69
N ASP A 26 -6.84 -10.43 0.77
CA ASP A 26 -7.49 -9.60 -0.25
C ASP A 26 -8.35 -8.47 0.35
N LYS A 27 -8.63 -8.49 1.65
CA LYS A 27 -9.30 -7.39 2.38
C LYS A 27 -8.43 -6.16 2.57
N ASN A 28 -7.11 -6.31 2.42
CA ASN A 28 -6.23 -5.16 2.39
C ASN A 28 -6.39 -4.39 1.09
N SER A 29 -6.16 -3.08 1.15
CA SER A 29 -6.07 -2.21 -0.02
C SER A 29 -4.73 -1.49 0.00
N LEU A 30 -4.15 -1.29 -1.19
CA LEU A 30 -3.06 -0.33 -1.36
C LEU A 30 -3.62 1.06 -1.17
N MET A 31 -2.98 1.85 -0.32
CA MET A 31 -3.29 3.24 -0.07
C MET A 31 -2.07 4.09 -0.38
N ALA A 32 -2.28 5.24 -0.99
CA ALA A 32 -1.22 6.22 -1.22
C ALA A 32 -1.71 7.64 -0.91
N PHE A 33 -0.83 8.44 -0.32
CA PHE A 33 -1.10 9.82 0.09
C PHE A 33 0.04 10.73 -0.33
N GLY A 34 -0.29 11.96 -0.68
CA GLY A 34 0.65 12.97 -1.18
C GLY A 34 0.30 13.38 -2.61
N CYS A 35 1.20 14.10 -3.26
CA CYS A 35 0.97 14.67 -4.57
C CYS A 35 1.84 14.01 -5.65
N ASN A 36 1.28 13.92 -6.86
CA ASN A 36 1.96 13.49 -8.08
C ASN A 36 2.83 12.24 -7.88
N SER A 37 2.24 11.24 -7.22
CA SER A 37 2.93 10.00 -6.86
C SER A 37 2.20 8.81 -7.43
N LYS A 38 2.98 7.82 -7.89
CA LYS A 38 2.49 6.53 -8.36
C LYS A 38 2.78 5.49 -7.29
N ALA A 39 1.76 4.79 -6.81
CA ALA A 39 1.92 3.65 -5.91
C ALA A 39 1.54 2.37 -6.65
N THR A 40 2.36 1.33 -6.53
CA THR A 40 2.15 0.04 -7.19
C THR A 40 2.44 -1.11 -6.26
N LEU A 41 1.67 -2.17 -6.39
CA LEU A 41 1.98 -3.46 -5.82
C LEU A 41 3.00 -4.19 -6.68
N THR A 42 4.02 -4.74 -6.05
CA THR A 42 5.03 -5.59 -6.66
C THR A 42 4.89 -7.02 -6.12
N ASN A 43 5.50 -7.98 -6.81
CA ASN A 43 5.43 -9.41 -6.47
C ASN A 43 4.03 -10.05 -6.54
N ILE A 44 3.07 -9.42 -7.23
CA ILE A 44 1.73 -9.97 -7.50
C ILE A 44 1.50 -10.21 -9.01
N ASN A 45 0.54 -11.07 -9.35
CA ASN A 45 0.07 -11.29 -10.72
C ASN A 45 -1.40 -10.84 -10.85
N PRO A 46 -1.77 -10.03 -11.85
CA PRO A 46 -0.92 -9.38 -12.84
C PRO A 46 -0.05 -8.24 -12.25
N ARG A 47 1.14 -8.05 -12.82
CA ARG A 47 2.23 -7.18 -12.30
C ARG A 47 1.94 -5.67 -12.25
N LEU A 48 0.74 -5.21 -12.62
CA LEU A 48 0.38 -3.80 -12.74
C LEU A 48 -0.93 -3.52 -11.99
N LEU A 49 -0.88 -3.60 -10.65
CA LEU A 49 -1.93 -3.04 -9.81
C LEU A 49 -1.39 -1.87 -9.00
N GLY A 50 -2.09 -0.74 -9.04
CA GLY A 50 -1.61 0.48 -8.42
C GLY A 50 -2.59 1.64 -8.61
N CYS A 51 -2.23 2.79 -8.06
CA CYS A 51 -2.99 4.02 -8.21
C CYS A 51 -2.05 5.22 -8.29
N ILE A 52 -2.60 6.36 -8.74
CA ILE A 52 -1.89 7.62 -8.88
C ILE A 52 -2.58 8.68 -8.03
N THR A 53 -1.79 9.46 -7.29
CA THR A 53 -2.26 10.68 -6.64
C THR A 53 -1.87 11.90 -7.46
N THR A 54 -2.76 12.88 -7.53
CA THR A 54 -2.55 14.17 -8.17
C THR A 54 -2.92 15.30 -7.22
N CYS A 55 -2.32 16.47 -7.38
CA CYS A 55 -2.82 17.68 -6.75
C CYS A 55 -2.68 18.84 -7.75
N HIS A 56 -3.80 19.38 -8.20
CA HIS A 56 -3.85 20.56 -9.05
C HIS A 56 -4.30 21.74 -8.21
N GLN A 57 -3.70 22.91 -8.44
CA GLN A 57 -3.96 24.14 -7.66
C GLN A 57 -5.41 24.68 -7.80
N ASN A 58 -6.20 24.17 -8.75
CA ASN A 58 -7.52 24.72 -9.09
C ASN A 58 -8.71 23.81 -8.73
N PHE A 59 -8.50 22.76 -7.93
CA PHE A 59 -9.62 21.94 -7.43
C PHE A 59 -10.03 22.40 -6.03
N GLU A 60 -10.95 23.36 -5.95
CA GLU A 60 -11.60 23.82 -4.71
C GLU A 60 -12.68 22.85 -4.18
N THR A 61 -12.72 21.61 -4.66
CA THR A 61 -13.74 20.65 -4.22
C THR A 61 -13.12 19.68 -3.22
N TYR A 62 -13.52 19.83 -1.96
CA TYR A 62 -13.21 18.91 -0.87
C TYR A 62 -13.90 17.57 -1.16
N PHE A 63 -13.27 16.69 -1.95
CA PHE A 63 -13.78 15.35 -2.14
C PHE A 63 -13.49 14.54 -0.87
N PRO A 64 -14.52 14.05 -0.15
CA PRO A 64 -14.30 13.16 0.98
C PRO A 64 -13.82 11.77 0.55
N SER A 65 -13.81 11.47 -0.76
CA SER A 65 -13.41 10.20 -1.32
C SER A 65 -11.93 10.18 -1.71
N CYS A 66 -11.26 9.06 -1.44
CA CYS A 66 -9.85 8.86 -1.75
C CYS A 66 -9.67 8.33 -3.18
N GLU A 67 -9.98 9.18 -4.16
CA GLU A 67 -10.14 8.82 -5.56
C GLU A 67 -9.20 9.61 -6.48
N GLY A 68 -7.92 9.68 -6.12
CA GLY A 68 -6.86 10.21 -6.99
C GLY A 68 -6.47 11.67 -6.74
N TYR A 69 -7.23 12.43 -5.93
CA TYR A 69 -6.84 13.77 -5.49
C TYR A 69 -6.22 13.70 -4.09
N THR A 70 -4.93 14.03 -3.97
CA THR A 70 -4.10 13.95 -2.73
C THR A 70 -3.98 12.58 -2.06
N CYS A 71 -4.88 11.65 -2.36
CA CYS A 71 -4.77 10.25 -1.98
C CYS A 71 -5.47 9.35 -3.01
N CYS A 72 -5.09 8.09 -3.04
CA CYS A 72 -5.71 7.08 -3.88
C CYS A 72 -5.69 5.70 -3.22
N SER A 73 -6.57 4.82 -3.68
CA SER A 73 -6.59 3.42 -3.26
C SER A 73 -6.63 2.48 -4.46
N ALA A 74 -6.12 1.26 -4.28
CA ALA A 74 -6.28 0.16 -5.22
C ALA A 74 -6.52 -1.15 -4.45
N ARG A 75 -7.51 -1.93 -4.88
CA ARG A 75 -7.83 -3.21 -4.24
C ARG A 75 -6.85 -4.28 -4.67
N ILE A 76 -6.39 -5.10 -3.73
CA ILE A 76 -5.61 -6.29 -4.04
C ILE A 76 -6.51 -7.27 -4.85
N PRO A 77 -5.97 -7.97 -5.86
CA PRO A 77 -6.72 -8.99 -6.58
C PRO A 77 -7.24 -10.07 -5.61
N ILE A 78 -8.44 -10.58 -5.86
CA ILE A 78 -8.96 -11.75 -5.14
C ILE A 78 -8.34 -12.98 -5.78
N ASP A 79 -7.30 -13.55 -5.17
CA ASP A 79 -6.66 -14.81 -5.56
C ASP A 79 -6.35 -15.71 -4.34
N ASP A 80 -5.68 -16.85 -4.56
CA ASP A 80 -5.37 -17.88 -3.54
C ASP A 80 -4.34 -17.43 -2.46
N GLY A 81 -4.29 -16.14 -2.16
CA GLY A 81 -3.49 -15.55 -1.10
C GLY A 81 -2.06 -15.24 -1.55
N HIS A 82 -1.64 -14.00 -1.33
CA HIS A 82 -0.28 -13.60 -1.63
C HIS A 82 0.65 -13.90 -0.44
N VAL A 83 1.73 -14.65 -0.68
CA VAL A 83 2.77 -14.91 0.33
C VAL A 83 3.81 -13.78 0.35
N ILE A 84 4.00 -13.12 -0.80
CA ILE A 84 4.94 -12.02 -0.99
C ILE A 84 4.19 -10.87 -1.65
N ILE A 85 4.27 -9.68 -1.08
CA ILE A 85 3.76 -8.46 -1.70
C ILE A 85 4.74 -7.34 -1.41
N GLY A 86 5.03 -6.54 -2.42
CA GLY A 86 5.76 -5.29 -2.21
C GLY A 86 4.88 -4.08 -2.47
N VAL A 87 5.17 -2.99 -1.78
CA VAL A 87 4.57 -1.68 -2.02
C VAL A 87 5.67 -0.76 -2.51
N LYS A 88 5.52 -0.29 -3.74
CA LYS A 88 6.44 0.67 -4.35
C LYS A 88 5.76 2.03 -4.51
N ILE A 89 6.44 3.10 -4.15
CA ILE A 89 6.02 4.48 -4.41
C ILE A 89 7.08 5.24 -5.19
N GLU A 90 6.64 5.93 -6.24
CA GLU A 90 7.49 6.63 -7.20
C GLU A 90 6.96 8.03 -7.49
N SER A 91 7.88 8.94 -7.83
CA SER A 91 7.56 10.29 -8.30
C SER A 91 7.09 10.28 -9.74
N ILE A 92 5.99 10.97 -10.03
CA ILE A 92 5.62 11.27 -11.43
C ILE A 92 6.43 12.47 -11.94
N ASP A 93 6.72 13.45 -11.08
CA ASP A 93 7.46 14.67 -11.44
C ASP A 93 8.98 14.45 -11.67
N GLY A 94 9.45 13.20 -11.64
CA GLY A 94 10.85 12.85 -11.83
C GLY A 94 11.75 13.34 -10.68
N ASN A 95 12.98 13.75 -11.01
CA ASN A 95 14.01 14.18 -10.04
C ASN A 95 13.86 15.63 -9.55
N LYS A 96 12.70 16.25 -9.75
CA LYS A 96 12.41 17.60 -9.23
C LYS A 96 12.27 17.52 -7.71
N THR A 97 12.85 18.51 -7.02
CA THR A 97 12.75 18.64 -5.57
C THR A 97 11.28 18.82 -5.19
N ARG A 98 10.72 17.86 -4.45
CA ARG A 98 9.35 17.93 -3.98
C ARG A 98 9.21 18.90 -2.82
N GLU A 99 8.10 19.60 -2.78
CA GLU A 99 7.59 20.20 -1.56
C GLU A 99 6.69 19.17 -0.85
N GLY A 100 7.30 18.28 -0.06
CA GLY A 100 6.56 17.36 0.81
C GLY A 100 6.82 15.86 0.65
N CYS A 101 6.22 15.10 1.56
CA CYS A 101 6.32 13.65 1.66
C CYS A 101 5.17 12.98 0.91
N SER A 102 5.39 11.81 0.31
CA SER A 102 4.31 10.95 -0.15
C SER A 102 4.55 9.55 0.38
N VAL A 103 3.49 8.89 0.82
CA VAL A 103 3.53 7.60 1.49
C VAL A 103 2.63 6.62 0.78
N ALA A 104 3.01 5.35 0.78
CA ALA A 104 2.15 4.26 0.36
C ALA A 104 2.32 3.06 1.30
N PHE A 105 1.23 2.32 1.50
CA PHE A 105 1.18 1.15 2.36
C PHE A 105 -0.09 0.32 2.10
N LEU A 106 -0.11 -0.91 2.63
CA LEU A 106 -1.30 -1.75 2.67
C LEU A 106 -2.08 -1.50 3.95
N THR A 107 -3.41 -1.56 3.88
CA THR A 107 -4.27 -1.57 5.07
C THR A 107 -5.65 -2.16 4.83
N ASP A 108 -6.23 -2.78 5.85
CA ASP A 108 -7.63 -3.22 5.91
C ASP A 108 -8.58 -2.12 6.42
N GLU A 109 -8.04 -0.97 6.85
CA GLU A 109 -8.79 0.14 7.42
C GLU A 109 -9.51 1.00 6.36
N TYR A 110 -9.31 0.79 5.05
CA TYR A 110 -9.82 1.69 3.99
C TYR A 110 -11.34 1.94 4.06
N ASN A 111 -12.12 0.87 4.26
CA ASN A 111 -13.58 0.98 4.31
C ASN A 111 -14.09 1.74 5.55
N GLN A 112 -13.23 2.08 6.50
CA GLN A 112 -13.57 2.89 7.66
C GLN A 112 -13.43 4.38 7.34
N SER A 113 -14.39 4.92 6.59
CA SER A 113 -14.39 6.32 6.13
C SER A 113 -14.19 7.37 7.25
N SER A 114 -14.48 7.03 8.51
CA SER A 114 -14.22 7.86 9.69
C SER A 114 -12.72 8.06 9.98
N LEU A 115 -11.87 7.06 9.67
CA LEU A 115 -10.42 7.13 9.90
C LEU A 115 -9.72 8.05 8.87
N TRP A 116 -10.27 8.15 7.65
CA TRP A 116 -9.62 8.84 6.53
C TRP A 116 -9.96 10.32 6.41
N ARG A 117 -11.06 10.80 7.03
CA ARG A 117 -11.43 12.23 7.03
C ARG A 117 -10.35 13.14 7.63
N ASN A 118 -9.49 12.62 8.51
CA ASN A 118 -8.45 13.36 9.22
C ASN A 118 -7.01 12.93 8.86
N ARG A 119 -6.84 11.90 8.01
CA ARG A 119 -5.55 11.24 7.70
C ARG A 119 -5.03 11.54 6.28
N THR A 120 -5.48 12.60 5.62
CA THR A 120 -4.98 12.99 4.28
C THR A 120 -3.58 13.63 4.29
N ASP A 121 -3.05 13.99 5.46
CA ASP A 121 -1.69 14.51 5.58
C ASP A 121 -0.65 13.36 5.59
N SER A 122 0.07 13.24 4.47
CA SER A 122 1.12 12.24 4.28
C SER A 122 2.25 12.34 5.32
N LYS A 123 2.56 13.52 5.87
CA LYS A 123 3.58 13.67 6.92
C LYS A 123 3.12 13.07 8.24
N ARG A 124 1.83 13.26 8.58
CA ARG A 124 1.24 12.67 9.79
C ARG A 124 1.16 11.16 9.67
N LEU A 125 0.81 10.64 8.49
CA LEU A 125 0.82 9.21 8.22
C LEU A 125 2.23 8.64 8.33
N HIS A 126 3.23 9.27 7.72
CA HIS A 126 4.63 8.83 7.87
C HIS A 126 5.07 8.77 9.35
N ALA A 127 4.68 9.77 10.16
CA ALA A 127 5.01 9.83 11.58
C ALA A 127 4.36 8.73 12.44
N LEU A 128 3.36 7.99 11.92
CA LEU A 128 2.82 6.83 12.61
C LEU A 128 3.76 5.62 12.54
N GLU A 129 4.69 5.59 11.58
CA GLU A 129 5.71 4.54 11.35
C GLU A 129 5.17 3.13 11.00
N TYR A 130 3.94 2.79 11.35
CA TYR A 130 3.31 1.50 11.04
C TYR A 130 1.95 1.63 10.35
N ALA A 131 1.57 0.57 9.65
CA ALA A 131 0.22 0.35 9.13
C ALA A 131 -0.28 -1.02 9.60
N THR A 132 -1.60 -1.12 9.79
CA THR A 132 -2.29 -2.36 10.12
C THR A 132 -2.66 -3.09 8.85
N ILE A 133 -2.45 -4.41 8.82
CA ILE A 133 -2.84 -5.28 7.70
C ILE A 133 -3.56 -6.52 8.21
N GLN A 134 -4.46 -7.04 7.40
CA GLN A 134 -5.15 -8.30 7.66
C GLN A 134 -4.43 -9.48 7.01
N LEU A 135 -4.20 -10.55 7.76
CA LEU A 135 -3.62 -11.80 7.26
C LEU A 135 -4.66 -12.93 7.28
N ASN A 136 -4.53 -13.86 6.35
CA ASN A 136 -5.16 -15.18 6.43
C ASN A 136 -4.15 -16.15 7.07
N TRP A 137 -4.64 -17.25 7.65
CA TRP A 137 -3.79 -18.28 8.23
C TRP A 137 -4.33 -19.68 7.92
N GLU A 138 -3.44 -20.66 7.79
CA GLU A 138 -3.80 -22.07 7.61
C GLU A 138 -2.95 -22.97 8.52
N ALA A 139 -3.58 -23.97 9.15
CA ALA A 139 -2.88 -24.97 9.94
C ALA A 139 -2.28 -26.05 9.04
N ILE A 140 -0.95 -26.03 8.87
CA ILE A 140 -0.23 -27.09 8.18
C ILE A 140 -0.04 -28.26 9.15
N THR A 141 -0.78 -29.36 8.95
CA THR A 141 -0.58 -30.60 9.70
C THR A 141 0.28 -31.56 8.88
N GLU A 142 1.54 -31.74 9.27
CA GLU A 142 2.34 -32.84 8.73
C GLU A 142 1.89 -34.16 9.36
N ASN A 143 1.43 -35.11 8.54
CA ASN A 143 1.20 -36.47 9.03
C ASN A 143 2.55 -37.12 9.35
N PRO A 144 2.80 -37.57 10.59
CA PRO A 144 4.08 -38.20 10.96
C PRO A 144 4.41 -39.44 10.12
N SER A 145 3.39 -40.06 9.52
CA SER A 145 3.47 -41.27 8.71
C SER A 145 4.13 -41.08 7.33
N SER A 146 4.36 -39.86 6.85
CA SER A 146 4.96 -39.60 5.53
C SER A 146 6.48 -39.40 5.55
N ARG A 147 7.13 -39.46 6.73
CA ARG A 147 8.60 -39.41 6.87
C ARG A 147 9.27 -40.79 6.93
N GLY A 148 8.61 -41.84 6.46
CA GLY A 148 9.14 -43.20 6.48
C GLY A 148 8.82 -44.00 5.23
N LEU A 149 9.72 -43.91 4.24
CA LEU A 149 10.13 -44.99 3.33
C LEU A 149 11.44 -44.58 2.62
#